data_AF-A0A4Q5YAL4-F1
#
_entry.id   AF-A0A4Q5YAL4-F1
#
_cell.length_a   1.000
_cell.length_b   1.000
_cell.length_c   1.000
_cell.angle_alpha   90.00
_cell.angle_beta   90.00
_cell.angle_gamma   90.00
#
_symmetry.space_group_name_H-M   'P 1'
#
loop_
_entity.id
_entity.type
_entity.pdbx_description
1 polymer ?
#
loop_
_entity_poly.entity_id
_entity_poly.type
_entity_poly.pdbx_seq_one_letter_code
_entity_poly.pdbx_strand_id
1 'polypeptide(L)'
;MGNTLKQAPSRTTADAGRSSFIISIPNSDGKPERFRAVESAVMDPALAAKYPSIKTYIGQGIDDPSSTIHFDFSPRGFHAMILSVERKTMYIDPVDREGKYYVVFSRKDVVNYKQDFRCLTDASAANATQDAPAPPAGTGRGADDGKLRTYRLALACTGEYAQYFLNGTEVDDAARKVKVLAAMATLMSRTNGIYERDFGIHMNLIANNDELIYLNPSTDPWTNEWNNKTQATIDAVIGSANYDIGHLVHKEPTAATNNGNAGCIACVCKPGMKGSAYTSHVQPEGDPFVVDFTTHEMGHQFGGTHTFTFSDEFGSVSQMEPGSGTTIMGYAGITGASTDVQPHSDDYFHAISIQQ
;
A
#
# COMPACT_ATOMS: atom_id res chain seq x y z
N MET A 1 0.34 -24.28 8.78
CA MET A 1 -0.29 -23.42 7.75
C MET A 1 0.52 -23.36 6.45
N GLY A 2 1.83 -23.10 6.45
CA GLY A 2 2.59 -22.86 5.20
C GLY A 2 2.45 -23.91 4.08
N ASN A 3 2.48 -25.21 4.39
CA ASN A 3 2.35 -26.26 3.36
C ASN A 3 0.92 -26.45 2.85
N THR A 4 -0.10 -26.15 3.66
CA THR A 4 -1.51 -26.25 3.25
C THR A 4 -1.92 -25.06 2.40
N LEU A 5 -1.38 -23.86 2.65
CA LEU A 5 -1.69 -22.65 1.88
C LEU A 5 -1.28 -22.74 0.40
N LYS A 6 -0.21 -23.48 0.07
CA LYS A 6 0.23 -23.72 -1.31
C LYS A 6 -0.79 -24.49 -2.17
N GLN A 7 -1.83 -25.06 -1.56
CA GLN A 7 -2.90 -25.77 -2.27
C GLN A 7 -4.07 -24.85 -2.64
N ALA A 8 -4.06 -23.58 -2.20
CA ALA A 8 -5.07 -22.61 -2.62
C ALA A 8 -5.00 -22.41 -4.15
N PRO A 9 -6.13 -22.36 -4.85
CA PRO A 9 -6.12 -22.09 -6.28
C PRO A 9 -5.73 -20.63 -6.56
N SER A 10 -5.23 -20.35 -7.76
CA SER A 10 -4.94 -18.98 -8.21
C SER A 10 -6.22 -18.17 -8.38
N ARG A 11 -6.22 -16.88 -8.02
CA ARG A 11 -7.33 -15.95 -8.31
C ARG A 11 -7.65 -15.82 -9.80
N THR A 12 -6.67 -16.14 -10.66
CA THR A 12 -6.87 -16.12 -12.13
C THR A 12 -7.67 -17.32 -12.64
N THR A 13 -7.82 -18.37 -11.83
CA THR A 13 -8.55 -19.59 -12.21
C THR A 13 -9.76 -19.86 -11.32
N ALA A 14 -9.81 -19.28 -10.13
CA ALA A 14 -10.92 -19.41 -9.20
C ALA A 14 -11.24 -18.09 -8.50
N ASP A 15 -12.54 -17.80 -8.38
CA ASP A 15 -13.04 -16.68 -7.58
C ASP A 15 -12.99 -17.02 -6.07
N ALA A 16 -12.61 -16.06 -5.23
CA ALA A 16 -12.52 -16.26 -3.79
C ALA A 16 -13.85 -16.68 -3.16
N GLY A 17 -14.98 -16.11 -3.59
CA GLY A 17 -16.31 -16.48 -3.12
C GLY A 17 -16.74 -17.90 -3.46
N ARG A 18 -16.09 -18.54 -4.44
CA ARG A 18 -16.37 -19.92 -4.89
C ARG A 18 -15.24 -20.90 -4.60
N SER A 19 -14.14 -20.46 -4.00
CA SER A 19 -13.00 -21.32 -3.68
C SER A 19 -13.40 -22.40 -2.68
N SER A 20 -12.96 -23.64 -2.94
CA SER A 20 -13.11 -24.76 -2.00
C SER A 20 -12.05 -24.74 -0.90
N PHE A 21 -11.04 -23.88 -1.01
CA PHE A 21 -9.97 -23.77 -0.03
C PHE A 21 -10.38 -22.83 1.10
N ILE A 22 -10.53 -23.36 2.31
CA ILE A 22 -11.03 -22.62 3.48
C ILE A 22 -9.92 -22.47 4.51
N ILE A 23 -9.75 -21.25 5.01
CA ILE A 23 -8.91 -20.94 6.16
C ILE A 23 -9.77 -20.48 7.34
N SER A 24 -9.24 -20.63 8.55
CA SER A 24 -9.86 -20.16 9.77
C SER A 24 -8.88 -19.25 10.50
N ILE A 25 -9.30 -18.03 10.78
CA ILE A 25 -8.47 -16.96 11.34
C ILE A 25 -9.17 -16.41 12.60
N PRO A 26 -8.45 -16.20 13.72
CA PRO A 26 -9.06 -15.60 14.90
C PRO A 26 -9.43 -14.13 14.63
N ASN A 27 -10.63 -13.73 15.03
CA ASN A 27 -11.06 -12.33 15.05
C ASN A 27 -10.62 -11.62 16.34
N SER A 28 -10.99 -10.35 16.53
CA SER A 28 -10.70 -9.56 17.74
C SER A 28 -11.19 -10.19 19.04
N ASP A 29 -12.25 -10.99 18.99
CA ASP A 29 -12.81 -11.68 20.15
C ASP A 29 -12.11 -13.03 20.43
N GLY A 30 -11.07 -13.36 19.67
CA GLY A 30 -10.39 -14.65 19.71
C GLY A 30 -11.21 -15.81 19.14
N LYS A 31 -12.35 -15.52 18.48
CA LYS A 31 -13.20 -16.53 17.85
C LYS A 31 -12.73 -16.80 16.42
N PRO A 32 -12.78 -18.05 15.95
CA PRO A 32 -12.45 -18.36 14.57
C PRO A 32 -13.51 -17.79 13.61
N GLU A 33 -13.03 -17.08 12.59
CA GLU A 33 -13.79 -16.63 11.42
C GLU A 33 -13.23 -17.34 10.18
N ARG A 34 -14.12 -17.82 9.31
CA ARG A 34 -13.74 -18.64 8.16
C ARG A 34 -13.80 -17.85 6.86
N PHE A 35 -12.81 -18.09 6.01
CA PHE A 35 -12.69 -17.46 4.70
C PHE A 35 -12.42 -18.49 3.62
N ARG A 36 -13.09 -18.36 2.47
CA ARG A 36 -12.67 -19.04 1.24
C ARG A 36 -11.53 -18.24 0.62
N ALA A 37 -10.38 -18.87 0.43
CA ALA A 37 -9.16 -18.18 0.03
C ALA A 37 -8.62 -18.65 -1.32
N VAL A 38 -7.95 -17.75 -2.02
CA VAL A 38 -7.24 -17.97 -3.29
C VAL A 38 -5.88 -17.27 -3.23
N GLU A 39 -4.90 -17.78 -3.96
CA GLU A 39 -3.62 -17.10 -4.14
C GLU A 39 -3.84 -15.84 -4.97
N SER A 40 -3.36 -14.71 -4.44
CA SER A 40 -3.38 -13.41 -5.09
C SER A 40 -1.97 -12.85 -5.05
N ALA A 41 -1.14 -13.28 -5.99
CA ALA A 41 0.24 -12.82 -6.10
C ALA A 41 0.29 -11.28 -6.23
N VAL A 42 1.17 -10.65 -5.45
CA VAL A 42 1.57 -9.24 -5.57
C VAL A 42 2.90 -9.06 -6.31
N MET A 43 3.39 -10.14 -6.91
CA MET A 43 4.66 -10.21 -7.63
C MET A 43 4.41 -10.79 -9.02
N ASP A 44 5.12 -10.27 -10.01
CA ASP A 44 5.23 -10.89 -11.32
C ASP A 44 5.66 -12.37 -11.20
N PRO A 45 5.15 -13.28 -12.05
CA PRO A 45 5.49 -14.70 -11.98
C PRO A 45 7.00 -15.00 -11.97
N ALA A 46 7.82 -14.23 -12.69
CA ALA A 46 9.26 -14.42 -12.70
C ALA A 46 9.90 -14.05 -11.36
N LEU A 47 9.44 -12.98 -10.71
CA LEU A 47 9.90 -12.60 -9.37
C LEU A 47 9.43 -13.62 -8.33
N ALA A 48 8.16 -14.04 -8.39
CA ALA A 48 7.60 -15.05 -7.48
C ALA A 48 8.33 -16.41 -7.59
N ALA A 49 8.83 -16.76 -8.78
CA ALA A 49 9.64 -17.97 -8.98
C ALA A 49 11.02 -17.87 -8.32
N LYS A 50 11.64 -16.68 -8.28
CA LYS A 50 12.90 -16.43 -7.55
C LYS A 50 12.71 -16.46 -6.03
N TYR A 51 11.55 -15.99 -5.55
CA TYR A 51 11.24 -15.85 -4.11
C TYR A 51 10.01 -16.68 -3.69
N PRO A 52 10.03 -18.02 -3.85
CA PRO A 52 8.84 -18.87 -3.68
C PRO A 52 8.36 -19.02 -2.23
N SER A 53 9.13 -18.53 -1.26
CA SER A 53 8.78 -18.50 0.16
C SER A 53 7.84 -17.35 0.53
N ILE A 54 7.63 -16.38 -0.36
CA ILE A 54 6.75 -15.23 -0.15
C ILE A 54 5.46 -15.47 -0.94
N LYS A 55 4.34 -15.58 -0.22
CA LYS A 55 3.03 -15.84 -0.82
C LYS A 55 1.96 -14.92 -0.26
N THR A 56 1.08 -14.43 -1.12
CA THR A 56 -0.03 -13.54 -0.78
C THR A 56 -1.34 -14.11 -1.28
N TYR A 57 -2.40 -13.82 -0.56
CA TYR A 57 -3.70 -14.42 -0.74
C TYR A 57 -4.79 -13.40 -0.45
N ILE A 58 -5.94 -13.63 -1.06
CA ILE A 58 -7.18 -12.95 -0.70
C ILE A 58 -8.22 -13.99 -0.29
N GLY A 59 -9.22 -13.58 0.47
CA GLY A 59 -10.34 -14.43 0.81
C GLY A 59 -11.63 -13.70 1.04
N GLN A 60 -12.72 -14.43 0.86
CA GLN A 60 -14.10 -14.00 1.08
C GLN A 60 -14.66 -14.68 2.32
N GLY A 61 -15.25 -13.91 3.22
CA GLY A 61 -15.84 -14.41 4.46
C GLY A 61 -17.00 -15.38 4.20
N ILE A 62 -17.04 -16.45 4.99
CA ILE A 62 -18.12 -17.44 4.99
C ILE A 62 -19.14 -17.09 6.08
N ASP A 63 -18.64 -16.72 7.25
CA ASP A 63 -19.46 -16.40 8.42
C ASP A 63 -20.04 -14.97 8.31
N ASP A 64 -19.24 -14.03 7.80
CA ASP A 64 -19.66 -12.69 7.38
C ASP A 64 -19.35 -12.49 5.89
N PRO A 65 -20.36 -12.56 5.00
CA PRO A 65 -20.17 -12.37 3.56
C PRO A 65 -19.75 -10.95 3.16
N SER A 66 -19.81 -9.96 4.05
CA SER A 66 -19.30 -8.62 3.80
C SER A 66 -17.80 -8.50 4.07
N SER A 67 -17.21 -9.49 4.75
CA SER A 67 -15.80 -9.46 5.13
C SER A 67 -14.90 -10.01 4.04
N THR A 68 -13.81 -9.31 3.76
CA THR A 68 -12.72 -9.79 2.91
C THR A 68 -11.41 -9.79 3.70
N ILE A 69 -10.52 -10.72 3.37
CA ILE A 69 -9.20 -10.82 4.00
C ILE A 69 -8.12 -10.73 2.93
N HIS A 70 -7.11 -9.90 3.18
CA HIS A 70 -5.86 -9.85 2.44
C HIS A 70 -4.76 -10.31 3.40
N PHE A 71 -3.99 -11.33 3.01
CA PHE A 71 -2.97 -11.86 3.90
C PHE A 71 -1.76 -12.37 3.16
N ASP A 72 -0.65 -12.44 3.87
CA ASP A 72 0.58 -13.04 3.39
C ASP A 72 1.06 -14.18 4.31
N PHE A 73 1.90 -15.03 3.75
CA PHE A 73 2.67 -15.99 4.52
C PHE A 73 4.08 -16.00 3.94
N SER A 74 5.03 -15.54 4.73
CA SER A 74 6.42 -15.35 4.32
C SER A 74 7.38 -15.75 5.45
N PRO A 75 8.71 -15.69 5.26
CA PRO A 75 9.67 -15.86 6.35
C PRO A 75 9.51 -14.84 7.48
N ARG A 76 8.77 -13.74 7.28
CA ARG A 76 8.40 -12.79 8.33
C ARG A 76 7.18 -13.24 9.16
N GLY A 77 6.54 -14.35 8.80
CA GLY A 77 5.34 -14.86 9.46
C GLY A 77 4.07 -14.60 8.64
N PHE A 78 2.94 -14.64 9.34
CA PHE A 78 1.62 -14.39 8.81
C PHE A 78 1.16 -12.96 9.13
N HIS A 79 0.84 -12.16 8.11
CA HIS A 79 0.21 -10.86 8.29
C HIS A 79 -1.15 -10.89 7.60
N ALA A 80 -2.17 -10.31 8.23
CA ALA A 80 -3.49 -10.16 7.62
C ALA A 80 -4.07 -8.76 7.82
N MET A 81 -4.96 -8.40 6.91
CA MET A 81 -5.86 -7.26 6.95
C MET A 81 -7.25 -7.77 6.59
N ILE A 82 -8.22 -7.54 7.47
CA ILE A 82 -9.61 -7.95 7.27
C ILE A 82 -10.45 -6.68 7.19
N LEU A 83 -11.08 -6.50 6.03
CA LEU A 83 -12.02 -5.43 5.73
C LEU A 83 -13.44 -5.95 5.95
N SER A 84 -14.34 -5.10 6.43
CA SER A 84 -15.76 -5.43 6.63
C SER A 84 -16.59 -4.16 6.55
N VAL A 85 -17.86 -4.28 6.15
CA VAL A 85 -18.81 -3.16 6.23
C VAL A 85 -19.46 -3.04 7.61
N GLU A 86 -19.39 -4.11 8.42
CA GLU A 86 -20.04 -4.19 9.74
C GLU A 86 -19.12 -3.77 10.89
N ARG A 87 -17.80 -3.83 10.69
CA ARG A 87 -16.78 -3.52 11.71
C ARG A 87 -15.60 -2.78 11.13
N LYS A 88 -14.87 -2.10 12.00
CA LYS A 88 -13.59 -1.47 11.65
C LYS A 88 -12.56 -2.52 11.25
N THR A 89 -11.64 -2.12 10.38
CA THR A 89 -10.58 -2.96 9.86
C THR A 89 -9.76 -3.59 10.97
N MET A 90 -9.48 -4.87 10.79
CA MET A 90 -8.73 -5.71 11.71
C MET A 90 -7.41 -6.12 11.08
N TYR A 91 -6.36 -6.13 11.89
CA TYR A 91 -5.03 -6.56 11.48
C TYR A 91 -4.55 -7.71 12.34
N ILE A 92 -3.74 -8.56 11.73
CA ILE A 92 -3.01 -9.63 12.41
C ILE A 92 -1.55 -9.45 12.04
N ASP A 93 -0.71 -9.26 13.04
CA ASP A 93 0.73 -9.08 12.85
C ASP A 93 1.52 -9.97 13.83
N PRO A 94 2.70 -10.48 13.41
CA PRO A 94 3.62 -11.14 14.32
C PRO A 94 4.19 -10.11 15.31
N VAL A 95 4.19 -10.43 16.60
CA VAL A 95 4.78 -9.56 17.64
C VAL A 95 6.25 -9.87 17.89
N ASP A 96 6.71 -11.03 17.43
CA ASP A 96 8.10 -11.45 17.53
C ASP A 96 8.68 -11.72 16.15
N ARG A 97 9.98 -11.43 15.99
CA ARG A 97 10.69 -11.65 14.72
C ARG A 97 10.84 -13.13 14.35
N GLU A 98 10.46 -14.05 15.25
CA GLU A 98 10.41 -15.50 15.00
C GLU A 98 9.03 -15.98 14.54
N GLY A 99 8.01 -15.10 14.53
CA GLY A 99 6.66 -15.39 14.03
C GLY A 99 5.90 -16.43 14.86
N LYS A 100 6.18 -16.53 16.16
CA LYS A 100 5.54 -17.48 17.08
C LYS A 100 4.28 -16.90 17.72
N TYR A 101 4.26 -15.59 17.93
CA TYR A 101 3.18 -14.89 18.61
C TYR A 101 2.58 -13.86 17.65
N TYR A 102 1.26 -13.79 17.67
CA TYR A 102 0.49 -12.88 16.82
C TYR A 102 -0.39 -12.00 17.69
N VAL A 103 -0.50 -10.73 17.31
CA VAL A 103 -1.48 -9.81 17.86
C VAL A 103 -2.60 -9.63 16.86
N VAL A 104 -3.84 -9.64 17.35
CA VAL A 104 -5.03 -9.28 16.58
C VAL A 104 -5.53 -7.95 17.14
N PHE A 105 -5.62 -6.93 16.30
CA PHE A 105 -5.99 -5.58 16.75
C PHE A 105 -6.84 -4.86 15.71
N SER A 106 -7.70 -3.95 16.16
CA SER A 106 -8.45 -3.08 15.26
C SER A 106 -7.65 -1.81 14.98
N ARG A 107 -7.83 -1.22 13.80
CA ARG A 107 -7.20 0.08 13.44
C ARG A 107 -7.47 1.16 14.50
N LYS A 108 -8.68 1.20 15.06
CA LYS A 108 -9.06 2.19 16.09
C LYS A 108 -8.25 2.07 17.40
N ASP A 109 -7.65 0.91 17.65
CA ASP A 109 -6.92 0.61 18.88
C ASP A 109 -5.41 0.83 18.70
N VAL A 110 -4.97 1.26 17.51
CA VAL A 110 -3.59 1.68 17.24
C VAL A 110 -3.34 3.00 17.94
N VAL A 111 -2.78 2.90 19.14
CA VAL A 111 -2.41 4.04 19.98
C VAL A 111 -0.89 4.26 19.93
N ASN A 112 -0.46 5.54 19.86
CA ASN A 112 0.94 5.97 19.88
C ASN A 112 1.78 5.73 18.62
N TYR A 113 1.17 5.66 17.43
CA TYR A 113 1.94 5.87 16.20
C TYR A 113 2.33 7.36 16.12
N LYS A 114 3.61 7.65 15.87
CA LYS A 114 4.14 9.03 15.99
C LYS A 114 3.70 9.90 14.80
N GLN A 115 2.98 10.98 15.12
CA GLN A 115 2.06 11.72 14.24
C GLN A 115 2.67 12.84 13.39
N ASP A 116 3.94 12.73 12.99
CA ASP A 116 4.60 13.82 12.25
C ASP A 116 4.59 13.57 10.74
N PHE A 117 3.47 13.13 10.14
CA PHE A 117 3.40 13.05 8.67
C PHE A 117 3.44 14.45 8.05
N ARG A 118 4.27 14.59 7.02
CA ARG A 118 4.28 15.75 6.14
C ARG A 118 4.13 15.23 4.72
N CYS A 119 2.98 15.47 4.08
CA CYS A 119 2.92 15.34 2.64
C CYS A 119 3.43 16.65 2.03
N LEU A 120 4.43 16.54 1.15
CA LEU A 120 5.02 17.66 0.42
C LEU A 120 4.52 17.73 -1.03
N THR A 121 3.52 16.93 -1.38
CA THR A 121 2.87 16.99 -2.69
C THR A 121 2.03 18.26 -2.78
N ASP A 122 2.38 19.13 -3.71
CA ASP A 122 1.62 20.36 -3.96
C ASP A 122 0.41 20.05 -4.86
N ALA A 123 -0.80 20.45 -4.46
CA ALA A 123 -2.00 20.29 -5.29
C ALA A 123 -1.89 21.01 -6.64
N SER A 124 -1.07 22.07 -6.74
CA SER A 124 -0.76 22.75 -8.01
C SER A 124 0.14 21.92 -8.95
N ALA A 125 0.76 20.85 -8.45
CA ALA A 125 1.46 19.85 -9.25
C ALA A 125 0.48 18.87 -9.95
N ALA A 126 -0.83 19.09 -9.82
CA ALA A 126 -1.84 18.54 -10.71
C ALA A 126 -1.51 18.92 -12.15
N ASN A 127 -0.94 17.97 -12.88
CA ASN A 127 -0.91 18.05 -14.34
C ASN A 127 -2.36 18.07 -14.80
N ALA A 128 -2.84 19.27 -15.17
CA ALA A 128 -4.19 19.60 -15.59
C ALA A 128 -5.05 18.35 -15.90
N THR A 129 -5.87 17.95 -14.94
CA THR A 129 -6.99 17.02 -15.16
C THR A 129 -8.07 17.64 -16.07
N GLN A 130 -7.83 18.84 -16.61
CA GLN A 130 -8.73 19.54 -17.54
C GLN A 130 -8.90 18.84 -18.90
N ASP A 131 -8.06 17.87 -19.25
CA ASP A 131 -8.13 17.17 -20.55
C ASP A 131 -8.80 15.79 -20.49
N ALA A 132 -9.29 15.33 -19.32
CA ALA A 132 -10.15 14.15 -19.30
C ALA A 132 -11.55 14.57 -19.79
N PRO A 133 -12.02 14.09 -20.96
CA PRO A 133 -13.36 14.42 -21.42
C PRO A 133 -14.37 13.97 -20.35
N ALA A 134 -15.25 14.89 -19.96
CA ALA A 134 -16.33 14.58 -19.02
C ALA A 134 -17.06 13.31 -19.51
N PRO A 135 -17.31 12.33 -18.62
CA PRO A 135 -18.03 11.13 -19.02
C PRO A 135 -19.39 11.54 -19.60
N PRO A 136 -19.80 10.93 -20.75
CA PRO A 136 -21.01 11.33 -21.43
C PRO A 136 -22.22 11.28 -20.50
N ALA A 137 -23.00 12.37 -20.46
CA ALA A 137 -24.20 12.45 -19.67
C ALA A 137 -25.18 11.32 -20.06
N GLY A 138 -25.49 10.42 -19.13
CA GLY A 138 -26.47 9.34 -19.33
C GLY A 138 -25.93 7.91 -19.28
N THR A 139 -24.62 7.69 -19.15
CA THR A 139 -24.08 6.39 -18.73
C THR A 139 -24.14 6.29 -17.20
N GLY A 140 -24.62 5.16 -16.67
CA GLY A 140 -24.73 4.95 -15.23
C GLY A 140 -23.45 5.34 -14.50
N ARG A 141 -23.59 6.06 -13.38
CA ARG A 141 -22.49 6.50 -12.50
C ARG A 141 -21.90 5.31 -11.70
N GLY A 142 -21.44 4.29 -12.40
CA GLY A 142 -20.54 3.29 -11.83
C GLY A 142 -19.20 3.44 -12.53
N ALA A 143 -18.11 3.57 -11.76
CA ALA A 143 -16.75 3.36 -12.25
C ALA A 143 -16.50 1.87 -12.57
N ASP A 144 -17.48 1.19 -13.18
CA ASP A 144 -17.59 -0.25 -13.14
C ASP A 144 -17.82 -0.79 -14.56
N ASP A 145 -16.73 -0.84 -15.33
CA ASP A 145 -16.70 -1.79 -16.44
C ASP A 145 -16.45 -3.23 -15.97
N GLY A 146 -16.50 -3.49 -14.65
CA GLY A 146 -16.31 -4.80 -14.02
C GLY A 146 -14.87 -5.27 -14.02
N LYS A 147 -13.91 -4.43 -14.38
CA LYS A 147 -12.53 -4.86 -14.64
C LYS A 147 -11.58 -4.45 -13.53
N LEU A 148 -10.99 -5.48 -12.93
CA LEU A 148 -9.77 -5.35 -12.16
C LEU A 148 -8.60 -5.03 -13.10
N ARG A 149 -8.00 -3.85 -12.95
CA ARG A 149 -6.84 -3.40 -13.73
C ARG A 149 -5.56 -3.71 -12.98
N THR A 150 -4.63 -4.43 -13.60
CA THR A 150 -3.33 -4.75 -13.00
C THR A 150 -2.23 -3.83 -13.54
N TYR A 151 -1.54 -3.13 -12.64
CA TYR A 151 -0.43 -2.23 -12.94
C TYR A 151 0.91 -2.86 -12.53
N ARG A 152 1.94 -2.62 -13.33
CA ARG A 152 3.32 -3.01 -13.04
C ARG A 152 3.97 -1.96 -12.14
N LEU A 153 4.23 -2.31 -10.88
CA LEU A 153 4.84 -1.47 -9.88
C LEU A 153 6.35 -1.74 -9.79
N ALA A 154 7.15 -0.68 -9.96
CA ALA A 154 8.56 -0.64 -9.60
C ALA A 154 8.71 -0.02 -8.21
N LEU A 155 8.77 -0.86 -7.17
CA LEU A 155 8.91 -0.41 -5.78
C LEU A 155 10.38 -0.49 -5.38
N ALA A 156 11.00 0.66 -5.16
CA ALA A 156 12.37 0.75 -4.67
C ALA A 156 12.40 0.88 -3.14
N CYS A 157 13.50 0.45 -2.51
CA CYS A 157 13.73 0.74 -1.10
C CYS A 157 15.17 1.15 -0.83
N THR A 158 15.36 2.10 0.08
CA THR A 158 16.71 2.50 0.53
C THR A 158 17.35 1.44 1.43
N GLY A 159 18.66 1.55 1.64
CA GLY A 159 19.41 0.75 2.59
C GLY A 159 18.89 0.89 4.02
N GLU A 160 18.43 2.07 4.44
CA GLU A 160 17.86 2.26 5.79
C GLU A 160 16.53 1.51 5.93
N TYR A 161 15.68 1.52 4.91
CA TYR A 161 14.47 0.71 4.87
C TYR A 161 14.81 -0.77 4.93
N ALA A 162 15.74 -1.23 4.09
CA ALA A 162 16.14 -2.63 4.08
C ALA A 162 16.65 -3.08 5.45
N GLN A 163 17.59 -2.33 6.05
CA GLN A 163 18.19 -2.67 7.34
C GLN A 163 17.20 -2.75 8.50
N TYR A 164 16.08 -2.03 8.44
CA TYR A 164 15.02 -2.09 9.44
C TYR A 164 14.46 -3.51 9.65
N PHE A 165 14.28 -4.24 8.55
CA PHE A 165 13.71 -5.58 8.54
C PHE A 165 14.74 -6.70 8.76
N LEU A 166 16.03 -6.34 8.77
CA LEU A 166 17.10 -7.30 9.02
C LEU A 166 17.32 -7.47 10.52
N ASN A 167 17.76 -8.66 10.91
CA ASN A 167 18.08 -8.98 12.30
C ASN A 167 19.45 -9.64 12.45
N GLY A 168 20.23 -9.72 11.37
CA GLY A 168 21.58 -10.27 11.37
C GLY A 168 21.62 -11.79 11.21
N THR A 169 20.47 -12.47 11.09
CA THR A 169 20.43 -13.92 10.84
C THR A 169 20.62 -14.29 9.36
N GLU A 170 20.66 -13.30 8.48
CA GLU A 170 20.77 -13.48 7.03
C GLU A 170 22.23 -13.72 6.64
N VAL A 171 22.48 -14.88 6.04
CA VAL A 171 23.85 -15.35 5.73
C VAL A 171 24.48 -14.65 4.52
N ASP A 172 23.67 -14.10 3.61
CA ASP A 172 24.10 -13.42 2.40
C ASP A 172 23.05 -12.39 1.92
N ASP A 173 23.34 -11.66 0.84
CA ASP A 173 22.45 -10.65 0.29
C ASP A 173 21.17 -11.22 -0.30
N ALA A 174 21.19 -12.46 -0.79
CA ALA A 174 19.99 -13.13 -1.26
C ALA A 174 19.00 -13.37 -0.10
N ALA A 175 19.49 -13.85 1.04
CA ALA A 175 18.71 -14.01 2.25
C ALA A 175 18.17 -12.67 2.80
N ARG A 176 18.96 -11.59 2.69
CA ARG A 176 18.51 -10.23 3.04
C ARG A 176 17.37 -9.76 2.14
N LYS A 177 17.52 -9.90 0.82
CA LYS A 177 16.48 -9.53 -0.15
C LYS A 177 15.18 -10.30 0.07
N VAL A 178 15.23 -11.57 0.45
CA VAL A 178 14.02 -12.34 0.80
C VAL A 178 13.22 -11.65 1.93
N LYS A 179 13.87 -11.18 3.00
CA LYS A 179 13.16 -10.53 4.11
C LYS A 179 12.64 -9.15 3.74
N VAL A 180 13.42 -8.36 3.02
CA VAL A 180 13.02 -7.01 2.59
C VAL A 180 11.86 -7.10 1.59
N LEU A 181 11.97 -7.99 0.60
CA LEU A 181 10.89 -8.22 -0.36
C LEU A 181 9.63 -8.78 0.30
N ALA A 182 9.76 -9.60 1.34
CA ALA A 182 8.61 -10.06 2.13
C ALA A 182 7.89 -8.88 2.81
N ALA A 183 8.60 -7.91 3.36
CA ALA A 183 7.99 -6.71 3.93
C ALA A 183 7.28 -5.85 2.85
N MET A 184 7.90 -5.69 1.68
CA MET A 184 7.29 -5.00 0.54
C MET A 184 6.04 -5.73 0.03
N ALA A 185 6.04 -7.07 0.04
CA ALA A 185 4.87 -7.87 -0.31
C ALA A 185 3.73 -7.71 0.72
N THR A 186 4.04 -7.65 2.02
CA THR A 186 3.06 -7.33 3.06
C THR A 186 2.43 -5.96 2.83
N LEU A 187 3.25 -4.94 2.57
CA LEU A 187 2.81 -3.58 2.23
C LEU A 187 1.83 -3.60 1.05
N MET A 188 2.25 -4.20 -0.07
CA MET A 188 1.42 -4.25 -1.27
C MET A 188 0.16 -5.09 -1.13
N SER A 189 0.18 -6.16 -0.31
CA SER A 189 -1.02 -6.95 -0.02
C SER A 189 -2.09 -6.10 0.65
N ARG A 190 -1.70 -5.24 1.62
CA ARG A 190 -2.61 -4.32 2.32
C ARG A 190 -3.03 -3.15 1.45
N THR A 191 -2.10 -2.50 0.75
CA THR A 191 -2.42 -1.42 -0.18
C THR A 191 -3.39 -1.89 -1.26
N ASN A 192 -3.14 -3.05 -1.90
CA ASN A 192 -4.07 -3.61 -2.89
C ASN A 192 -5.45 -3.91 -2.28
N GLY A 193 -5.57 -4.25 -1.00
CA GLY A 193 -6.87 -4.44 -0.35
C GLY A 193 -7.77 -3.19 -0.42
N ILE A 194 -7.16 -2.01 -0.30
CA ILE A 194 -7.88 -0.73 -0.40
C ILE A 194 -8.11 -0.37 -1.87
N TYR A 195 -7.08 -0.46 -2.71
CA TYR A 195 -7.16 -0.08 -4.13
C TYR A 195 -8.08 -0.98 -4.95
N GLU A 196 -8.16 -2.27 -4.63
CA GLU A 196 -9.10 -3.19 -5.28
C GLU A 196 -10.54 -2.87 -4.89
N ARG A 197 -10.79 -2.51 -3.62
CA ARG A 197 -12.12 -2.15 -3.12
C ARG A 197 -12.62 -0.83 -3.71
N ASP A 198 -11.77 0.20 -3.72
CA ASP A 198 -12.20 1.57 -4.04
C ASP A 198 -12.06 1.92 -5.52
N PHE A 199 -11.10 1.32 -6.24
CA PHE A 199 -10.81 1.65 -7.64
C PHE A 199 -10.82 0.46 -8.60
N GLY A 200 -10.91 -0.78 -8.11
CA GLY A 200 -10.68 -1.96 -8.95
C GLY A 200 -9.26 -2.01 -9.53
N ILE A 201 -8.27 -1.54 -8.76
CA ILE A 201 -6.86 -1.49 -9.15
C ILE A 201 -6.07 -2.51 -8.34
N HIS A 202 -5.21 -3.27 -9.02
CA HIS A 202 -4.24 -4.17 -8.43
C HIS A 202 -2.84 -3.82 -8.91
N MET A 203 -1.86 -3.83 -8.02
CA MET A 203 -0.47 -3.54 -8.33
C MET A 203 0.42 -4.76 -8.08
N ASN A 204 1.19 -5.13 -9.09
CA ASN A 204 2.18 -6.22 -9.03
C ASN A 204 3.59 -5.68 -9.11
N LEU A 205 4.45 -6.11 -8.18
CA LEU A 205 5.89 -5.88 -8.27
C LEU A 205 6.45 -6.53 -9.54
N ILE A 206 7.23 -5.77 -10.32
CA ILE A 206 7.80 -6.22 -11.59
C ILE A 206 8.81 -7.38 -11.44
N ALA A 207 9.05 -8.09 -12.55
CA ALA A 207 9.89 -9.29 -12.62
C ALA A 207 11.30 -9.17 -12.00
N ASN A 208 11.91 -7.98 -12.10
CA ASN A 208 13.23 -7.66 -11.58
C ASN A 208 13.20 -6.60 -10.47
N ASN A 209 12.10 -6.50 -9.70
CA ASN A 209 11.99 -5.55 -8.59
C ASN A 209 13.07 -5.77 -7.51
N ASP A 210 13.65 -6.97 -7.44
CA ASP A 210 14.76 -7.27 -6.52
C ASP A 210 16.05 -6.51 -6.84
N GLU A 211 16.16 -5.89 -8.02
CA GLU A 211 17.26 -4.98 -8.40
C GLU A 211 17.09 -3.57 -7.79
N LEU A 212 15.88 -3.21 -7.35
CA LEU A 212 15.58 -1.94 -6.69
C LEU A 212 15.66 -2.02 -5.15
N ILE A 213 16.14 -3.15 -4.61
CA ILE A 213 16.37 -3.34 -3.18
C ILE A 213 17.83 -3.00 -2.88
N TYR A 214 18.04 -1.85 -2.27
CA TYR A 214 19.35 -1.43 -1.77
C TYR A 214 19.52 -1.89 -0.33
N LEU A 215 20.64 -2.55 -0.02
CA LEU A 215 20.89 -3.17 1.30
C LEU A 215 21.84 -2.35 2.17
N ASN A 216 22.54 -1.37 1.58
CA ASN A 216 23.57 -0.60 2.26
C ASN A 216 23.34 0.91 2.05
N PRO A 217 22.96 1.65 3.11
CA PRO A 217 22.76 3.10 3.10
C PRO A 217 23.92 3.87 2.47
N SER A 218 25.16 3.43 2.68
CA SER A 218 26.34 4.16 2.19
C SER A 218 26.50 4.10 0.66
N THR A 219 25.74 3.23 0.00
CA THR A 219 25.77 3.03 -1.46
C THR A 219 24.44 3.38 -2.12
N ASP A 220 23.51 3.96 -1.36
CA ASP A 220 22.21 4.32 -1.88
C ASP A 220 22.34 5.41 -2.97
N PRO A 221 21.48 5.35 -4.00
CA PRO A 221 21.41 6.40 -5.01
C PRO A 221 20.97 7.75 -4.45
N TRP A 222 20.16 7.75 -3.38
CA TRP A 222 19.58 8.95 -2.79
C TRP A 222 20.57 9.62 -1.83
N THR A 223 20.55 10.95 -1.82
CA THR A 223 21.41 11.75 -0.92
C THR A 223 20.56 12.80 -0.20
N ASN A 224 20.16 13.85 -0.92
CA ASN A 224 19.34 14.95 -0.38
C ASN A 224 18.08 15.23 -1.20
N GLU A 225 17.86 14.48 -2.28
CA GLU A 225 16.71 14.65 -3.17
C GLU A 225 16.11 13.27 -3.46
N TRP A 226 14.80 13.17 -3.28
CA TRP A 226 14.06 11.91 -3.34
C TRP A 226 13.34 11.74 -4.67
N ASN A 227 12.57 12.73 -5.13
CA ASN A 227 11.62 12.54 -6.22
C ASN A 227 12.30 12.27 -7.58
N ASN A 228 13.11 13.22 -8.05
CA ASN A 228 13.80 13.11 -9.34
C ASN A 228 14.82 11.97 -9.32
N LYS A 229 15.48 11.76 -8.17
CA LYS A 229 16.44 10.68 -8.02
C LYS A 229 15.77 9.32 -8.03
N THR A 230 14.57 9.17 -7.48
CA THR A 230 13.77 7.94 -7.59
C THR A 230 13.42 7.66 -9.05
N GLN A 231 12.88 8.66 -9.76
CA GLN A 231 12.56 8.54 -11.18
C GLN A 231 13.77 8.09 -12.00
N ALA A 232 14.90 8.78 -11.84
CA ALA A 232 16.14 8.48 -12.57
C ALA A 232 16.68 7.09 -12.23
N THR A 233 16.58 6.67 -10.97
CA THR A 233 17.07 5.37 -10.50
C THR A 233 16.23 4.23 -11.07
N ILE A 234 14.90 4.33 -10.96
CA ILE A 234 14.00 3.32 -11.51
C ILE A 234 14.15 3.25 -13.04
N ASP A 235 14.20 4.38 -13.74
CA ASP A 235 14.40 4.38 -15.19
C ASP A 235 15.74 3.77 -15.61
N ALA A 236 16.82 4.02 -14.86
CA ALA A 236 18.14 3.48 -15.18
C ALA A 236 18.24 1.96 -14.96
N VAL A 237 17.61 1.44 -13.91
CA VAL A 237 17.68 0.01 -13.55
C VAL A 237 16.64 -0.81 -14.33
N ILE A 238 15.40 -0.33 -14.41
CA ILE A 238 14.27 -1.08 -14.95
C ILE A 238 13.98 -0.70 -16.40
N GLY A 239 14.21 0.56 -16.79
CA GLY A 239 13.78 1.11 -18.07
C GLY A 239 12.32 1.56 -18.04
N SER A 240 12.06 2.78 -18.53
CA SER A 240 10.74 3.42 -18.45
C SER A 240 9.60 2.60 -19.05
N ALA A 241 9.83 1.79 -20.09
CA ALA A 241 8.77 0.97 -20.72
C ALA A 241 8.31 -0.22 -19.85
N ASN A 242 9.08 -0.61 -18.83
CA ASN A 242 8.92 -1.88 -18.12
C ASN A 242 8.12 -1.79 -16.82
N TYR A 243 7.64 -0.59 -16.47
CA TYR A 243 6.77 -0.36 -15.32
C TYR A 243 5.72 0.71 -15.62
N ASP A 244 4.63 0.74 -14.86
CA ASP A 244 3.51 1.67 -15.05
C ASP A 244 3.46 2.71 -13.93
N ILE A 245 3.87 2.32 -12.72
CA ILE A 245 4.01 3.17 -11.54
C ILE A 245 5.32 2.82 -10.83
N GLY A 246 6.05 3.82 -10.36
CA GLY A 246 7.27 3.67 -9.57
C GLY A 246 7.15 4.44 -8.27
N HIS A 247 7.70 3.88 -7.20
CA HIS A 247 7.59 4.44 -5.86
C HIS A 247 8.80 4.04 -5.01
N LEU A 248 9.26 4.91 -4.12
CA LEU A 248 10.31 4.60 -3.15
C LEU A 248 9.73 4.48 -1.74
N VAL A 249 10.18 3.47 -0.99
CA VAL A 249 10.00 3.43 0.47
C VAL A 249 11.32 3.67 1.20
N HIS A 250 11.29 4.56 2.19
CA HIS A 250 12.46 4.95 2.98
C HIS A 250 12.18 4.86 4.48
N LYS A 251 13.24 4.60 5.26
CA LYS A 251 13.19 4.69 6.72
C LYS A 251 13.83 5.98 7.21
N GLU A 252 13.02 6.81 7.84
CA GLU A 252 13.48 8.04 8.48
C GLU A 252 14.26 7.76 9.79
N PRO A 253 15.25 8.61 10.14
CA PRO A 253 15.96 8.50 11.42
C PRO A 253 15.10 8.95 12.60
N THR A 254 14.14 9.86 12.40
CA THR A 254 13.30 10.41 13.47
C THR A 254 11.87 10.63 13.01
N ALA A 255 10.91 10.63 13.93
CA ALA A 255 9.51 10.91 13.58
C ALA A 255 9.32 12.29 12.95
N ALA A 256 10.06 13.31 13.42
CA ALA A 256 9.97 14.68 12.89
C ALA A 256 10.39 14.82 11.42
N THR A 257 11.02 13.79 10.84
CA THR A 257 11.41 13.73 9.42
C THR A 257 10.54 12.78 8.60
N ASN A 258 9.51 12.15 9.20
CA ASN A 258 8.47 11.42 8.47
C ASN A 258 7.89 12.27 7.35
N ASN A 259 7.76 11.70 6.15
CA ASN A 259 7.47 12.48 4.97
C ASN A 259 6.88 11.62 3.84
N GLY A 260 6.27 12.26 2.87
CA GLY A 260 5.81 11.66 1.64
C GLY A 260 5.72 12.71 0.54
N ASN A 261 5.98 12.31 -0.69
CA ASN A 261 5.75 13.16 -1.85
C ASN A 261 5.59 12.30 -3.09
N ALA A 262 4.46 12.41 -3.76
CA ALA A 262 4.17 11.72 -5.00
C ALA A 262 5.03 12.22 -6.18
N GLY A 263 5.64 13.39 -6.07
CA GLY A 263 6.45 14.05 -7.09
C GLY A 263 5.65 14.50 -8.32
N CYS A 264 4.37 14.15 -8.37
CA CYS A 264 3.42 14.42 -9.42
C CYS A 264 2.03 13.96 -9.00
N ILE A 265 1.00 14.55 -9.61
CA ILE A 265 -0.39 14.07 -9.51
C ILE A 265 -0.84 13.55 -10.88
N ALA A 266 -1.61 12.47 -10.89
CA ALA A 266 -2.14 11.80 -12.08
C ALA A 266 -1.02 11.45 -13.08
N CYS A 267 0.03 10.78 -12.61
CA CYS A 267 1.26 10.54 -13.37
C CYS A 267 1.55 9.07 -13.63
N VAL A 268 0.70 8.13 -13.19
CA VAL A 268 0.79 6.74 -13.62
C VAL A 268 0.83 6.66 -15.15
N CYS A 269 1.71 5.79 -15.67
CA CYS A 269 2.02 5.61 -17.09
C CYS A 269 2.67 6.82 -17.80
N LYS A 270 2.96 7.95 -17.15
CA LYS A 270 3.63 9.11 -17.77
C LYS A 270 5.17 9.00 -17.65
N PRO A 271 5.92 8.77 -18.76
CA PRO A 271 7.37 8.67 -18.71
C PRO A 271 8.01 9.94 -18.11
N GLY A 272 9.07 9.76 -17.31
CA GLY A 272 9.76 10.86 -16.64
C GLY A 272 9.05 11.43 -15.40
N MET A 273 7.85 10.94 -15.06
CA MET A 273 7.13 11.35 -13.84
C MET A 273 6.59 10.17 -13.04
N LYS A 274 6.17 9.08 -13.70
CA LYS A 274 5.49 7.94 -13.06
C LYS A 274 6.26 7.21 -11.95
N GLY A 275 7.55 7.46 -11.81
CA GLY A 275 8.45 6.89 -10.83
C GLY A 275 9.07 7.92 -9.88
N SER A 276 8.52 9.13 -9.77
CA SER A 276 9.08 10.18 -8.92
C SER A 276 8.56 10.16 -7.47
N ALA A 277 7.66 9.25 -7.12
CA ALA A 277 7.04 9.25 -5.79
C ALA A 277 7.88 8.56 -4.71
N TYR A 278 7.72 9.01 -3.47
CA TYR A 278 8.25 8.30 -2.30
C TYR A 278 7.35 8.45 -1.07
N THR A 279 7.53 7.49 -0.16
CA THR A 279 6.96 7.45 1.17
C THR A 279 8.07 7.15 2.18
N SER A 280 8.15 7.91 3.27
CA SER A 280 9.17 7.71 4.31
C SER A 280 8.62 7.80 5.73
N HIS A 281 9.06 6.87 6.58
CA HIS A 281 8.62 6.84 7.97
C HIS A 281 9.66 6.19 8.89
N VAL A 282 9.70 6.60 10.16
CA VAL A 282 10.63 6.06 11.17
C VAL A 282 10.38 4.58 11.51
N GLN A 283 9.11 4.17 11.38
CA GLN A 283 8.61 2.79 11.45
C GLN A 283 7.93 2.47 10.12
N PRO A 284 8.67 2.08 9.07
CA PRO A 284 8.15 1.93 7.72
C PRO A 284 7.42 0.59 7.53
N GLU A 285 6.57 0.24 8.50
CA GLU A 285 5.69 -0.91 8.52
C GLU A 285 4.43 -0.59 9.35
N GLY A 286 3.46 -1.50 9.34
CA GLY A 286 2.20 -1.33 10.07
C GLY A 286 1.14 -0.54 9.29
N ASP A 287 -0.07 -0.50 9.82
CA ASP A 287 -1.22 0.09 9.14
C ASP A 287 -1.12 1.61 8.90
N PRO A 288 -0.51 2.44 9.75
CA PRO A 288 -0.44 3.87 9.43
C PRO A 288 0.55 4.14 8.29
N PHE A 289 1.66 3.39 8.21
CA PHE A 289 2.56 3.45 7.05
C PHE A 289 1.86 3.05 5.74
N VAL A 290 0.97 2.06 5.81
CA VAL A 290 0.17 1.61 4.66
C VAL A 290 -0.86 2.67 4.29
N VAL A 291 -1.74 3.05 5.21
CA VAL A 291 -2.95 3.84 4.93
C VAL A 291 -2.64 5.33 4.84
N ASP A 292 -1.98 5.87 5.87
CA ASP A 292 -1.81 7.33 6.02
C ASP A 292 -0.69 7.86 5.11
N PHE A 293 0.26 7.00 4.71
CA PHE A 293 1.40 7.40 3.90
C PHE A 293 1.37 6.74 2.51
N THR A 294 1.62 5.44 2.41
CA THR A 294 1.84 4.78 1.11
C THR A 294 0.61 4.89 0.21
N THR A 295 -0.57 4.62 0.77
CA THR A 295 -1.84 4.65 0.04
C THR A 295 -2.23 6.08 -0.34
N HIS A 296 -1.92 7.06 0.51
CA HIS A 296 -2.08 8.50 0.25
C HIS A 296 -1.20 8.98 -0.91
N GLU A 297 0.11 8.72 -0.86
CA GLU A 297 1.05 9.17 -1.89
C GLU A 297 0.82 8.47 -3.23
N MET A 298 0.49 7.17 -3.21
CA MET A 298 0.03 6.50 -4.42
C MET A 298 -1.30 7.08 -4.92
N GLY A 299 -2.15 7.59 -4.03
CA GLY A 299 -3.44 8.20 -4.36
C GLY A 299 -3.25 9.44 -5.22
N HIS A 300 -2.25 10.26 -4.90
CA HIS A 300 -1.80 11.34 -5.77
C HIS A 300 -1.29 10.85 -7.12
N GLN A 301 -0.45 9.80 -7.16
CA GLN A 301 0.04 9.24 -8.43
C GLN A 301 -1.12 8.82 -9.35
N PHE A 302 -2.21 8.29 -8.77
CA PHE A 302 -3.44 7.93 -9.48
C PHE A 302 -4.37 9.12 -9.78
N GLY A 303 -4.20 10.26 -9.12
CA GLY A 303 -4.86 11.52 -9.51
C GLY A 303 -5.62 12.25 -8.39
N GLY A 304 -5.71 11.67 -7.20
CA GLY A 304 -6.38 12.30 -6.07
C GLY A 304 -5.68 13.59 -5.64
N THR A 305 -6.45 14.64 -5.39
CA THR A 305 -6.00 15.83 -4.65
C THR A 305 -6.52 15.79 -3.22
N HIS A 306 -6.00 16.63 -2.32
CA HIS A 306 -6.38 16.54 -0.92
C HIS A 306 -7.85 16.89 -0.67
N THR A 307 -8.46 16.20 0.29
CA THR A 307 -9.89 16.31 0.57
C THR A 307 -10.23 17.24 1.73
N PHE A 308 -9.25 17.63 2.53
CA PHE A 308 -9.43 18.47 3.71
C PHE A 308 -9.86 19.91 3.36
N THR A 309 -10.38 20.63 4.35
CA THR A 309 -10.71 22.07 4.23
C THR A 309 -10.02 22.95 5.28
N PHE A 310 -9.03 22.45 6.05
CA PHE A 310 -8.36 23.27 7.07
C PHE A 310 -7.48 24.39 6.48
N SER A 311 -6.94 24.18 5.27
CA SER A 311 -6.23 25.18 4.47
C SER A 311 -6.75 25.16 3.04
N ASP A 312 -6.77 26.30 2.38
CA ASP A 312 -7.18 26.41 0.97
C ASP A 312 -6.05 25.92 0.05
N GLU A 313 -6.36 24.97 -0.83
CA GLU A 313 -5.47 24.48 -1.87
C GLU A 313 -6.00 24.94 -3.23
N PHE A 314 -5.74 26.21 -3.55
CA PHE A 314 -6.24 26.87 -4.77
C PHE A 314 -6.15 25.98 -6.02
N GLY A 315 -7.31 25.70 -6.62
CA GLY A 315 -7.43 24.87 -7.83
C GLY A 315 -7.81 23.41 -7.55
N SER A 316 -7.80 22.98 -6.29
CA SER A 316 -8.32 21.68 -5.87
C SER A 316 -9.86 21.67 -5.91
N VAL A 317 -10.44 20.63 -6.50
CA VAL A 317 -11.89 20.39 -6.53
C VAL A 317 -12.35 19.40 -5.45
N SER A 318 -11.42 18.87 -4.67
CA SER A 318 -11.64 17.75 -3.74
C SER A 318 -11.83 18.17 -2.30
N GLN A 319 -11.64 19.45 -1.95
CA GLN A 319 -11.76 19.97 -0.58
C GLN A 319 -13.20 19.90 -0.05
N MET A 320 -13.59 18.72 0.43
CA MET A 320 -14.96 18.33 0.80
C MET A 320 -15.11 17.96 2.27
N GLU A 321 -13.99 17.65 2.95
CA GLU A 321 -13.97 17.16 4.33
C GLU A 321 -13.56 18.26 5.32
N PRO A 322 -14.40 18.57 6.33
CA PRO A 322 -14.09 19.60 7.32
C PRO A 322 -12.77 19.36 8.05
N GLY A 323 -12.06 20.44 8.41
CA GLY A 323 -10.84 20.36 9.20
C GLY A 323 -9.75 19.58 8.47
N SER A 324 -9.06 18.68 9.17
CA SER A 324 -8.07 17.76 8.59
C SER A 324 -8.66 16.73 7.63
N GLY A 325 -9.99 16.55 7.63
CA GLY A 325 -10.62 15.41 6.98
C GLY A 325 -10.33 14.08 7.67
N THR A 326 -10.94 13.03 7.13
CA THR A 326 -10.98 11.70 7.75
C THR A 326 -10.64 10.59 6.77
N THR A 327 -10.73 10.81 5.46
CA THR A 327 -10.37 9.79 4.45
C THR A 327 -8.88 9.80 4.09
N ILE A 328 -8.45 8.81 3.30
CA ILE A 328 -7.05 8.63 2.90
C ILE A 328 -6.42 9.90 2.34
N MET A 329 -7.11 10.67 1.49
CA MET A 329 -6.56 11.91 0.89
C MET A 329 -6.74 13.15 1.80
N GLY A 330 -7.23 12.97 3.02
CA GLY A 330 -7.20 13.98 4.07
C GLY A 330 -5.86 13.99 4.79
N TYR A 331 -5.74 14.87 5.78
CA TYR A 331 -4.58 15.08 6.65
C TYR A 331 -4.92 14.74 8.11
N ALA A 332 -5.73 13.69 8.33
CA ALA A 332 -6.12 13.23 9.65
C ALA A 332 -4.88 13.04 10.55
N GLY A 333 -4.91 13.61 11.75
CA GLY A 333 -3.85 13.52 12.75
C GLY A 333 -2.75 14.59 12.66
N ILE A 334 -2.67 15.37 11.57
CA ILE A 334 -1.46 16.19 11.30
C ILE A 334 -1.68 17.70 11.12
N THR A 335 -2.91 18.20 11.26
CA THR A 335 -3.20 19.64 11.09
C THR A 335 -3.21 20.44 12.40
N GLY A 336 -2.98 19.77 13.54
CA GLY A 336 -2.94 20.35 14.87
C GLY A 336 -4.30 20.42 15.58
N ALA A 337 -4.26 20.65 16.89
CA ALA A 337 -5.40 20.46 17.79
C ALA A 337 -6.66 21.31 17.50
N SER A 338 -6.55 22.38 16.72
CA SER A 338 -7.67 23.26 16.38
C SER A 338 -8.45 22.84 15.13
N THR A 339 -7.87 22.01 14.28
CA THR A 339 -8.44 21.62 12.99
C THR A 339 -8.48 20.11 12.79
N ASP A 340 -7.75 19.35 13.62
CA ASP A 340 -7.72 17.91 13.51
C ASP A 340 -9.04 17.26 13.97
N VAL A 341 -9.64 16.46 13.09
CA VAL A 341 -10.90 15.77 13.32
C VAL A 341 -10.69 14.42 14.02
N GLN A 342 -9.63 13.69 13.63
CA GLN A 342 -9.32 12.37 14.16
C GLN A 342 -7.84 12.02 13.94
N PRO A 343 -7.25 11.15 14.77
CA PRO A 343 -5.80 10.93 14.78
C PRO A 343 -5.22 10.17 13.59
N HIS A 344 -6.04 9.48 12.78
CA HIS A 344 -5.61 8.65 11.65
C HIS A 344 -6.70 8.61 10.59
N SER A 345 -6.33 8.45 9.32
CA SER A 345 -7.35 8.32 8.27
C SER A 345 -8.15 7.03 8.45
N ASP A 346 -9.44 7.05 8.14
CA ASP A 346 -10.13 5.82 7.82
C ASP A 346 -9.54 5.25 6.52
N ASP A 347 -9.53 3.92 6.40
CA ASP A 347 -8.85 3.18 5.34
C ASP A 347 -9.65 3.12 4.03
N TYR A 348 -10.31 4.21 3.66
CA TYR A 348 -11.05 4.37 2.40
C TYR A 348 -10.85 5.75 1.78
N PHE A 349 -11.02 5.82 0.46
CA PHE A 349 -10.98 7.06 -0.29
C PHE A 349 -12.34 7.78 -0.27
N HIS A 350 -12.34 9.11 -0.18
CA HIS A 350 -13.56 9.89 -0.36
C HIS A 350 -14.11 9.70 -1.77
N ALA A 351 -15.45 9.77 -1.93
CA ALA A 351 -16.09 9.61 -3.23
C ALA A 351 -15.57 10.58 -4.31
N ILE A 352 -15.09 11.77 -3.90
CA ILE A 352 -14.46 12.74 -4.80
C ILE A 352 -13.12 12.25 -5.34
N SER A 353 -12.29 11.60 -4.50
CA SER A 353 -11.02 11.01 -4.92
C SER A 353 -11.24 9.81 -5.84
N ILE A 354 -12.32 9.06 -5.65
CA ILE A 354 -12.73 7.96 -6.56
C ILE A 354 -13.22 8.50 -7.91
N GLN A 355 -13.80 9.71 -7.92
CA GLN A 355 -14.29 10.35 -9.14
C GLN A 355 -13.15 10.91 -10.01
N GLN A 356 -12.05 11.35 -9.39
CA GLN A 356 -10.89 11.96 -10.06
C GLN A 356 -10.09 10.94 -10.87
#